data_AF-A0A959UKE3-F1
#
_entry.id   AF-A0A959UKE3-F1
#
_cell.length_a   1.000
_cell.length_b   1.000
_cell.length_c   1.000
_cell.angle_alpha   90.00
_cell.angle_beta   90.00
_cell.angle_gamma   90.00
#
_symmetry.space_group_name_H-M   'P 1'
#
loop_
_entity.id
_entity.type
_entity.pdbx_description
1 polymer ?
#
loop_
_entity_poly.entity_id
_entity_poly.type
_entity_poly.pdbx_seq_one_letter_code
_entity_poly.pdbx_strand_id
1 'polypeptide(L)'
;MKTINVNIQRALLSVVLLMTGISLMAQHPHDRMPPDRDKIEAHKIAFITDRLKLTPQEAEKFWPVYNAHFEKMEKERKQFRDDHDLPPEEVLELSDEKAEAFLQESIDHEKSMVKDRIAFMEELKGILPPQKIIVLFGAEQEFKVELMKRVAGHDRPHR
;
A
#
# COMPACT_ATOMS: atom_id res chain seq x y z
N MET A 1 -45.01 40.36 -35.37
CA MET A 1 -44.43 40.29 -34.00
C MET A 1 -44.68 38.97 -33.26
N LYS A 2 -45.81 38.25 -33.42
CA LYS A 2 -46.05 36.97 -32.72
C LYS A 2 -45.10 35.82 -33.14
N THR A 3 -44.70 35.75 -34.41
CA THR A 3 -43.85 34.68 -34.95
C THR A 3 -42.40 34.72 -34.45
N ILE A 4 -41.88 35.91 -34.16
CA ILE A 4 -40.50 36.10 -33.67
C ILE A 4 -40.36 35.59 -32.23
N ASN A 5 -41.35 35.86 -31.36
CA ASN A 5 -41.33 35.37 -29.97
C ASN A 5 -41.42 33.84 -29.87
N VAL A 6 -42.17 33.18 -30.76
CA VAL A 6 -42.28 31.72 -30.78
C VAL A 6 -40.96 31.08 -31.19
N ASN A 7 -40.24 31.68 -32.14
CA ASN A 7 -38.92 31.19 -32.56
C ASN A 7 -37.85 31.39 -31.48
N ILE A 8 -37.90 32.50 -30.73
CA ILE A 8 -37.00 32.76 -29.60
C ILE A 8 -37.30 31.80 -28.43
N GLN A 9 -38.58 31.53 -28.12
CA GLN A 9 -38.95 30.54 -27.10
C GLN A 9 -38.54 29.11 -27.49
N ARG A 10 -38.67 28.74 -28.76
CA ARG A 10 -38.19 27.43 -29.27
C ARG A 10 -36.66 27.34 -29.23
N ALA A 11 -35.95 28.41 -29.56
CA ALA A 11 -34.49 28.45 -29.44
C ALA A 11 -34.02 28.34 -27.98
N LEU A 12 -34.69 29.01 -27.04
CA LEU A 12 -34.40 28.92 -25.61
C LEU A 12 -34.65 27.51 -25.04
N LEU A 13 -35.75 26.85 -25.44
CA LEU A 13 -36.03 25.46 -25.07
C LEU A 13 -34.97 24.49 -25.61
N SER A 14 -34.43 24.75 -26.80
CA SER A 14 -33.39 23.93 -27.44
C SER A 14 -32.04 24.04 -26.72
N VAL A 15 -31.70 25.24 -26.23
CA VAL A 15 -30.44 25.50 -25.49
C VAL A 15 -30.48 24.87 -24.08
N VAL A 16 -31.63 24.90 -23.40
CA VAL A 16 -31.81 24.25 -22.09
C VAL A 16 -31.69 22.74 -22.20
N LEU A 17 -32.25 22.14 -23.26
CA LEU A 17 -32.17 20.69 -23.51
C LEU A 17 -30.73 20.21 -23.81
N LEU A 18 -29.91 21.07 -24.44
CA LEU A 18 -28.50 20.79 -24.72
C LEU A 18 -27.62 20.81 -23.45
N MET A 19 -27.94 21.65 -22.47
CA MET A 19 -27.18 21.74 -21.20
C MET A 19 -27.41 20.55 -20.27
N THR A 20 -28.56 19.87 -20.35
CA THR A 20 -28.85 18.68 -19.54
C THR A 20 -28.21 17.39 -20.07
N GLY A 21 -27.74 17.37 -21.34
CA GLY A 21 -27.15 16.19 -21.96
C GLY A 21 -25.73 15.84 -21.47
N ILE A 22 -24.98 16.83 -20.95
CA ILE A 22 -23.59 16.64 -20.52
C ILE A 22 -23.51 15.94 -19.16
N SER A 23 -24.58 16.00 -18.34
CA SER A 23 -24.61 15.36 -17.02
C SER A 23 -24.80 13.84 -17.06
N LEU A 24 -25.18 13.26 -18.22
CA LEU A 24 -25.38 11.81 -18.36
C LEU A 24 -24.11 11.04 -18.76
N MET A 25 -23.02 11.73 -19.10
CA MET A 25 -21.73 11.11 -19.43
C MET A 25 -20.73 11.12 -18.25
N ALA A 26 -21.11 11.70 -17.11
CA ALA A 26 -20.28 11.78 -15.90
C ALA A 26 -20.57 10.67 -14.86
N GLN A 27 -21.54 9.79 -15.13
CA GLN A 27 -21.80 8.60 -14.31
C GLN A 27 -20.99 7.41 -14.85
N HIS A 28 -19.66 7.52 -14.83
CA HIS A 28 -18.85 6.32 -14.83
C HIS A 28 -18.98 5.68 -13.44
N PRO A 29 -19.28 4.38 -13.33
CA PRO A 29 -19.16 3.69 -12.06
C PRO A 29 -17.75 3.94 -11.55
N HIS A 30 -17.64 4.32 -10.28
CA HIS A 30 -16.37 4.58 -9.63
C HIS A 30 -15.56 3.28 -9.62
N ASP A 31 -14.78 3.04 -10.69
CA ASP A 31 -13.66 2.12 -10.63
C ASP A 31 -12.77 2.64 -9.50
N ARG A 32 -12.65 1.81 -8.47
CA ARG A 32 -11.97 2.13 -7.22
C ARG A 32 -10.48 2.17 -7.54
N MET A 33 -9.99 3.37 -7.84
CA MET A 33 -8.58 3.56 -8.14
C MET A 33 -7.78 3.10 -6.92
N PRO A 34 -6.86 2.12 -7.06
CA PRO A 34 -6.04 1.68 -5.95
C PRO A 34 -5.32 2.89 -5.35
N PRO A 35 -5.11 2.91 -4.02
CA PRO A 35 -4.49 4.04 -3.37
C PRO A 35 -3.13 4.33 -4.01
N ASP A 36 -2.95 5.60 -4.34
CA ASP A 36 -1.80 6.15 -5.06
C ASP A 36 -0.50 5.78 -4.32
N ARG A 37 0.30 4.88 -4.93
CA ARG A 37 1.51 4.31 -4.30
C ARG A 37 2.49 5.41 -3.92
N ASP A 38 2.63 6.43 -4.76
CA ASP A 38 3.52 7.56 -4.53
C ASP A 38 3.10 8.36 -3.29
N LYS A 39 1.79 8.50 -3.06
CA LYS A 39 1.27 9.14 -1.83
C LYS A 39 1.54 8.30 -0.59
N ILE A 40 1.43 6.98 -0.69
CA ILE A 40 1.74 6.08 0.44
C ILE A 40 3.24 6.18 0.77
N GLU A 41 4.10 6.17 -0.24
CA GLU A 41 5.55 6.27 -0.07
C GLU A 41 5.96 7.61 0.52
N ALA A 42 5.46 8.72 -0.03
CA ALA A 42 5.72 10.05 0.53
C ALA A 42 5.25 10.15 1.98
N HIS A 43 4.09 9.56 2.30
CA HIS A 43 3.60 9.52 3.67
C HIS A 43 4.48 8.68 4.59
N LYS A 44 4.96 7.51 4.12
CA LYS A 44 5.89 6.66 4.87
C LYS A 44 7.20 7.39 5.15
N ILE A 45 7.74 8.08 4.16
CA ILE A 45 8.96 8.88 4.29
C ILE A 45 8.81 9.94 5.36
N ALA A 46 7.72 10.72 5.30
CA ALA A 46 7.45 11.75 6.29
C ALA A 46 7.27 11.15 7.69
N PHE A 47 6.50 10.06 7.80
CA PHE A 47 6.20 9.40 9.07
C PHE A 47 7.46 8.85 9.76
N ILE A 48 8.27 8.08 9.03
CA ILE A 48 9.50 7.48 9.59
C ILE A 48 10.52 8.57 9.93
N THR A 49 10.70 9.58 9.06
CA THR A 49 11.63 10.69 9.31
C THR A 49 11.27 11.42 10.61
N ASP A 50 9.98 11.70 10.83
CA ASP A 50 9.48 12.36 12.03
C ASP A 50 9.66 11.49 13.29
N ARG A 51 9.24 10.22 13.23
CA ARG A 51 9.34 9.28 14.36
C ARG A 51 10.78 9.05 14.84
N LEU A 52 11.71 8.92 13.90
CA LEU A 52 13.13 8.72 14.21
C LEU A 52 13.87 10.03 14.50
N LYS A 53 13.26 11.19 14.17
CA LYS A 53 13.91 12.50 14.20
C LYS A 53 15.24 12.47 13.43
N LEU A 54 15.19 12.00 12.19
CA LEU A 54 16.38 11.89 11.35
C LEU A 54 16.92 13.29 11.03
N THR A 55 18.22 13.49 11.22
CA THR A 55 18.90 14.65 10.65
C THR A 55 19.05 14.48 9.14
N PRO A 56 19.29 15.56 8.37
CA PRO A 56 19.56 15.44 6.93
C PRO A 56 20.70 14.46 6.63
N GLN A 57 21.77 14.48 7.42
CA GLN A 57 22.93 13.60 7.21
C GLN A 57 22.64 12.13 7.54
N GLU A 58 21.81 11.87 8.55
CA GLU A 58 21.34 10.51 8.86
C GLU A 58 20.39 10.02 7.77
N ALA A 59 19.43 10.84 7.34
CA ALA A 59 18.43 10.49 6.34
C ALA A 59 19.07 10.10 5.00
N GLU A 60 20.08 10.86 4.55
CA GLU A 60 20.82 10.59 3.31
C GLU A 60 21.45 9.18 3.29
N LYS A 61 21.93 8.71 4.44
CA LYS A 61 22.53 7.37 4.58
C LYS A 61 21.50 6.29 4.89
N PHE A 62 20.45 6.63 5.65
CA PHE A 62 19.43 5.70 6.11
C PHE A 62 18.53 5.20 4.98
N TRP A 63 18.00 6.12 4.15
CA TRP A 63 16.98 5.77 3.15
C TRP A 63 17.43 4.73 2.12
N PRO A 64 18.65 4.78 1.57
CA PRO A 64 19.13 3.74 0.65
C PRO A 64 19.14 2.34 1.28
N VAL A 65 19.61 2.22 2.53
CA VAL A 65 19.67 0.94 3.26
C VAL A 65 18.27 0.45 3.62
N TYR A 66 17.42 1.35 4.12
CA TYR A 66 16.04 1.05 4.46
C TYR A 66 15.23 0.56 3.27
N ASN A 67 15.30 1.27 2.14
CA ASN A 67 14.53 0.93 0.94
C ASN A 67 15.00 -0.40 0.34
N ALA A 68 16.31 -0.62 0.24
CA ALA A 68 16.86 -1.87 -0.28
C ALA A 68 16.44 -3.08 0.57
N HIS A 69 16.50 -2.96 1.91
CA HIS A 69 16.01 -4.01 2.81
C HIS A 69 14.50 -4.22 2.65
N PHE A 70 13.71 -3.15 2.63
CA PHE A 70 12.25 -3.25 2.52
C PHE A 70 11.81 -3.90 1.20
N GLU A 71 12.39 -3.49 0.07
CA GLU A 71 12.10 -4.08 -1.25
C GLU A 71 12.49 -5.55 -1.32
N LYS A 72 13.67 -5.91 -0.79
CA LYS A 72 14.10 -7.31 -0.71
C LYS A 72 13.09 -8.15 0.08
N MET A 73 12.74 -7.69 1.27
CA MET A 73 11.85 -8.43 2.17
C MET A 73 10.42 -8.52 1.64
N GLU A 74 9.92 -7.49 0.95
CA GLU A 74 8.61 -7.55 0.31
C GLU A 74 8.60 -8.55 -0.85
N LYS A 75 9.65 -8.53 -1.68
CA LYS A 75 9.80 -9.49 -2.78
C LYS A 75 9.89 -10.93 -2.26
N GLU A 76 10.70 -11.19 -1.25
CA GLU A 76 10.88 -12.52 -0.65
C GLU A 76 9.58 -13.03 -0.04
N ARG A 77 8.88 -12.21 0.77
CA ARG A 77 7.56 -12.58 1.32
C ARG A 77 6.51 -12.83 0.25
N LYS A 78 6.49 -12.01 -0.81
CA LYS A 78 5.54 -12.18 -1.90
C LYS A 78 5.80 -13.50 -2.61
N GLN A 79 7.06 -13.76 -2.97
CA GLN A 79 7.44 -15.00 -3.64
C GLN A 79 7.09 -16.22 -2.78
N PHE A 80 7.49 -16.23 -1.51
CA PHE A 80 7.20 -17.32 -0.61
C PHE A 80 5.70 -17.58 -0.46
N ARG A 81 4.90 -16.51 -0.30
CA ARG A 81 3.43 -16.62 -0.26
C ARG A 81 2.88 -17.20 -1.55
N ASP A 82 3.31 -16.70 -2.71
CA ASP A 82 2.83 -17.17 -4.01
C ASP A 82 3.19 -18.65 -4.23
N ASP A 83 4.36 -19.10 -3.77
CA ASP A 83 4.82 -20.48 -3.85
C ASP A 83 4.09 -21.43 -2.85
N HIS A 84 3.51 -20.87 -1.79
CA HIS A 84 2.84 -21.59 -0.70
C HIS A 84 1.33 -21.27 -0.61
N ASP A 85 0.74 -20.76 -1.67
CA ASP A 85 -0.67 -20.36 -1.72
C ASP A 85 -1.56 -21.58 -1.95
N LEU A 86 -1.73 -22.41 -0.90
CA LEU A 86 -2.63 -23.55 -0.90
C LEU A 86 -3.84 -23.29 0.01
N PRO A 87 -5.07 -23.63 -0.43
CA PRO A 87 -6.24 -23.60 0.43
C PRO A 87 -6.07 -24.54 1.64
N PRO A 88 -6.58 -24.18 2.83
CA PRO A 88 -6.43 -25.02 4.03
C PRO A 88 -6.90 -26.47 3.84
N GLU A 89 -7.97 -26.68 3.07
CA GLU A 89 -8.48 -28.00 2.72
C GLU A 89 -7.47 -28.83 1.92
N GLU A 90 -6.78 -28.23 0.94
CA GLU A 90 -5.76 -28.92 0.14
C GLU A 90 -4.52 -29.23 0.99
N VAL A 91 -4.15 -28.34 1.91
CA VAL A 91 -3.04 -28.56 2.85
C VAL A 91 -3.31 -29.76 3.76
N LEU A 92 -4.55 -29.91 4.24
CA LEU A 92 -4.95 -31.02 5.12
C LEU A 92 -5.01 -32.37 4.41
N GLU A 93 -5.07 -32.37 3.07
CA GLU A 93 -5.08 -33.58 2.24
C GLU A 93 -3.67 -33.98 1.73
N LEU A 94 -2.64 -33.20 2.03
CA LEU A 94 -1.26 -33.54 1.68
C LEU A 94 -0.83 -34.84 2.37
N SER A 95 -0.05 -35.65 1.65
CA SER A 95 0.68 -36.75 2.26
C SER A 95 1.69 -36.23 3.29
N ASP A 96 1.92 -36.97 4.36
CA ASP A 96 2.88 -36.62 5.42
C ASP A 96 4.25 -36.15 4.89
N GLU A 97 4.81 -36.83 3.89
CA GLU A 97 6.10 -36.45 3.27
C GLU A 97 6.07 -35.03 2.64
N LYS A 98 4.98 -34.69 1.96
CA LYS A 98 4.79 -33.36 1.36
C LYS A 98 4.54 -32.31 2.44
N ALA A 99 3.70 -32.61 3.42
CA ALA A 99 3.42 -31.69 4.52
C ALA A 99 4.70 -31.35 5.30
N GLU A 100 5.55 -32.35 5.57
CA GLU A 100 6.84 -32.16 6.24
C GLU A 100 7.79 -31.30 5.39
N ALA A 101 7.85 -31.52 4.07
CA ALA A 101 8.67 -30.69 3.18
C ALA A 101 8.23 -29.22 3.17
N PHE A 102 6.92 -28.96 3.07
CA PHE A 102 6.34 -27.61 3.14
C PHE A 102 6.61 -26.93 4.49
N LEU A 103 6.49 -27.68 5.59
CA LEU A 103 6.79 -27.17 6.93
C LEU A 103 8.27 -26.82 7.08
N GLN A 104 9.16 -27.67 6.57
CA GLN A 104 10.60 -27.44 6.61
C GLN A 104 10.99 -26.21 5.78
N GLU A 105 10.42 -26.04 4.59
CA GLU A 105 10.63 -24.85 3.76
C GLU A 105 10.16 -23.57 4.46
N SER A 106 9.00 -23.62 5.14
CA SER A 106 8.49 -22.51 5.94
C SER A 106 9.42 -22.14 7.10
N ILE A 107 9.96 -23.15 7.80
CA ILE A 107 10.92 -22.94 8.89
C ILE A 107 12.21 -22.28 8.36
N ASP A 108 12.71 -22.73 7.21
CA ASP A 108 13.95 -22.22 6.65
C ASP A 108 13.79 -20.81 6.07
N HIS A 109 12.62 -20.49 5.50
CA HIS A 109 12.26 -19.13 5.13
C HIS A 109 12.22 -18.20 6.36
N GLU A 110 11.58 -18.60 7.47
CA GLU A 110 11.58 -17.80 8.71
C GLU A 110 13.00 -17.54 9.24
N LYS A 111 13.88 -18.55 9.19
CA LYS A 111 15.30 -18.37 9.57
C LYS A 111 16.00 -17.36 8.65
N SER A 112 15.77 -17.43 7.34
CA SER A 112 16.32 -16.48 6.35
C SER A 112 15.88 -15.05 6.68
N MET A 113 14.58 -14.86 6.91
CA MET A 113 13.99 -13.57 7.22
C MET A 113 14.53 -12.95 8.52
N VAL A 114 14.72 -13.77 9.56
CA VAL A 114 15.36 -13.33 10.82
C VAL A 114 16.81 -12.95 10.60
N LYS A 115 17.57 -13.76 9.85
CA LYS A 115 18.97 -13.49 9.52
C LYS A 115 19.13 -12.16 8.79
N ASP A 116 18.30 -11.91 7.78
CA ASP A 116 18.31 -10.66 7.02
C ASP A 116 17.93 -9.45 7.88
N ARG A 117 16.96 -9.63 8.80
CA ARG A 117 16.61 -8.59 9.76
C ARG A 117 17.76 -8.26 10.71
N ILE A 118 18.50 -9.26 11.17
CA ILE A 118 19.69 -9.05 12.01
C ILE A 118 20.77 -8.29 11.23
N ALA A 119 21.05 -8.69 9.98
CA ALA A 119 22.02 -8.01 9.15
C ALA A 119 21.66 -6.52 8.93
N PHE A 120 20.39 -6.25 8.66
CA PHE A 120 19.87 -4.88 8.53
C PHE A 120 20.04 -4.06 9.81
N MET A 121 19.76 -4.64 10.98
CA MET A 121 19.99 -3.96 12.27
C MET A 121 21.46 -3.60 12.49
N GLU A 122 22.37 -4.51 12.14
CA GLU A 122 23.81 -4.28 12.25
C GLU A 122 24.31 -3.22 11.26
N GLU A 123 23.78 -3.20 10.03
CA GLU A 123 24.10 -2.15 9.05
C GLU A 123 23.61 -0.77 9.53
N LEU A 124 22.38 -0.70 10.06
CA LEU A 124 21.84 0.54 10.61
C LEU A 124 22.62 1.07 11.81
N LYS A 125 23.24 0.21 12.63
CA LYS A 125 24.09 0.66 13.76
C LYS A 125 25.30 1.47 13.30
N GLY A 126 25.74 1.30 12.04
CA GLY A 126 26.78 2.14 11.44
C GLY A 126 26.30 3.54 11.03
N ILE A 127 24.98 3.79 11.04
CA ILE A 127 24.35 4.99 10.51
C ILE A 127 23.59 5.75 11.61
N LEU A 128 22.88 5.02 12.47
CA LEU A 128 21.97 5.55 13.48
C LEU A 128 22.36 5.09 14.88
N PRO A 129 22.09 5.91 15.92
CA PRO A 129 22.15 5.46 17.30
C PRO A 129 21.17 4.30 17.56
N PRO A 130 21.52 3.34 18.44
CA PRO A 130 20.68 2.17 18.73
C PRO A 130 19.23 2.51 19.13
N GLN A 131 19.02 3.63 19.83
CA GLN A 131 17.70 4.08 20.25
C GLN A 131 16.77 4.35 19.06
N LYS A 132 17.28 4.95 17.98
CA LYS A 132 16.49 5.22 16.76
C LYS A 132 16.13 3.94 16.03
N ILE A 133 17.03 2.96 16.04
CA ILE A 133 16.79 1.64 15.43
C ILE A 133 15.70 0.88 16.20
N ILE A 134 15.68 0.96 17.53
CA ILE A 134 14.61 0.38 18.34
C ILE A 134 13.27 1.06 18.03
N VAL A 135 13.24 2.39 17.93
CA VAL A 135 12.03 3.15 17.58
C VAL A 135 11.52 2.83 16.18
N LEU A 136 12.43 2.57 15.22
CA LEU A 136 12.07 2.24 13.83
C LEU A 136 11.07 1.10 13.74
N PHE A 137 11.31 0.00 14.45
CA PHE A 137 10.43 -1.15 14.39
C PHE A 137 9.02 -0.86 14.94
N GLY A 138 8.92 -0.02 15.96
CA GLY A 138 7.62 0.47 16.45
C GLY A 138 6.93 1.34 15.39
N ALA A 139 7.67 2.28 14.80
CA ALA A 139 7.16 3.19 13.79
C ALA A 139 6.66 2.46 12.53
N GLU A 140 7.33 1.40 12.09
CA GLU A 140 6.87 0.57 10.97
C GLU A 140 5.54 -0.12 11.24
N GLN A 141 5.35 -0.67 12.44
CA GLN A 141 4.09 -1.30 12.82
C GLN A 141 2.96 -0.28 12.94
N GLU A 142 3.24 0.88 13.53
CA GLU A 142 2.28 1.99 13.60
C GLU A 142 1.84 2.43 12.20
N PHE A 143 2.80 2.64 11.29
CA PHE A 143 2.51 3.02 9.91
C PHE A 143 1.66 1.96 9.19
N LYS A 144 1.97 0.68 9.37
CA LYS A 144 1.18 -0.42 8.81
C LYS A 144 -0.26 -0.38 9.32
N VAL A 145 -0.47 -0.20 10.62
CA VAL A 145 -1.81 -0.09 11.21
C VAL A 145 -2.55 1.14 10.67
N GLU A 146 -1.87 2.27 10.53
CA GLU A 146 -2.45 3.50 9.97
C GLU A 146 -2.85 3.32 8.50
N LEU A 147 -1.99 2.71 7.70
CA LEU A 147 -2.28 2.39 6.31
C LEU A 147 -3.49 1.46 6.18
N MET A 148 -3.54 0.41 6.99
CA MET A 148 -4.69 -0.52 7.01
C MET A 148 -6.00 0.20 7.38
N LYS A 149 -5.98 1.13 8.33
CA LYS A 149 -7.16 1.94 8.68
C LYS A 149 -7.60 2.85 7.54
N ARG A 150 -6.66 3.46 6.81
CA ARG A 150 -6.96 4.33 5.67
C ARG A 150 -7.54 3.54 4.50
N VAL A 151 -6.98 2.36 4.20
CA VAL A 151 -7.50 1.46 3.16
C VAL A 151 -8.88 0.93 3.56
N ALA A 152 -9.03 0.38 4.78
CA ALA A 152 -10.31 -0.15 5.25
C ALA A 152 -11.39 0.92 5.46
N GLY A 153 -10.99 2.17 5.73
CA GLY A 153 -11.91 3.32 5.81
C GLY A 153 -12.41 3.78 4.44
N HIS A 154 -11.61 3.58 3.38
CA HIS A 154 -12.02 3.77 2.00
C HIS A 154 -13.03 2.71 1.52
N ASP A 155 -13.02 1.51 2.13
CA ASP A 155 -13.89 0.38 1.77
C ASP A 155 -15.30 0.42 2.40
N ARG A 156 -15.58 1.31 3.37
CA ARG A 156 -16.91 1.38 4.01
C ARG A 156 -17.78 2.45 3.34
N PRO A 157 -18.91 2.09 2.68
CA PRO A 157 -19.90 3.08 2.34
C PRO A 157 -20.44 3.67 3.64
N HIS A 158 -20.38 5.00 3.78
CA HIS A 158 -21.13 5.70 4.82
C HIS A 158 -22.59 5.28 4.67
N ARG A 159 -23.10 4.50 5.63
CA ARG A 159 -24.52 4.22 5.78
C ARG A 159 -25.19 5.40 6.46
#